data_AF-A0A560W5Z6-F1
#
_entry.id   AF-A0A560W5Z6-F1
#
_cell.length_a   1.000
_cell.length_b   1.000
_cell.length_c   1.000
_cell.angle_alpha   90.00
_cell.angle_beta   90.00
_cell.angle_gamma   90.00
#
_symmetry.space_group_name_H-M   'P 1'
#
loop_
_entity.id
_entity.type
_entity.pdbx_description
1 polymer ?
#
loop_
_entity_poly.entity_id
_entity_poly.type
_entity_poly.pdbx_seq_one_letter_code
_entity_poly.pdbx_strand_id
1 'polypeptide(L)'
;MTTTVEQRSSPTRTGRRRPPQEHPGRPPRAVGRHLMLGGIALLWLVPLLWAVYTSLRSYEDTASNGYFSLPRSFGLDNFTDAWTQSGMPHFFWNSVLITVPAVLGTLLFSAAV
;
A
#
# COMPACT_ATOMS: atom_id res chain seq x y z
N MET A 1 -69.19 -23.03 8.99
CA MET A 1 -69.41 -23.59 7.65
C MET A 1 -68.94 -22.55 6.64
N THR A 2 -67.70 -22.61 6.13
CA THR A 2 -67.33 -23.22 4.82
C THR A 2 -68.21 -22.67 3.69
N THR A 3 -67.77 -22.11 2.58
CA THR A 3 -66.53 -22.05 1.79
C THR A 3 -66.84 -20.94 0.76
N THR A 4 -65.93 -20.11 0.25
CA THR A 4 -65.09 -20.45 -0.90
C THR A 4 -64.12 -19.30 -1.10
N VAL A 5 -62.87 -19.59 -0.80
CA VAL A 5 -61.69 -18.83 -1.22
C VAL A 5 -61.66 -18.85 -2.74
N GLU A 6 -61.69 -17.68 -3.37
CA GLU A 6 -61.45 -17.55 -4.80
C GLU A 6 -59.98 -17.89 -5.06
N GLN A 7 -59.79 -19.14 -5.46
CA GLN A 7 -58.53 -19.77 -5.81
C GLN A 7 -57.96 -19.06 -7.04
N ARG A 8 -57.19 -18.01 -6.80
CA ARG A 8 -56.42 -17.28 -7.81
C ARG A 8 -55.42 -18.26 -8.43
N SER A 9 -55.80 -18.80 -9.58
CA SER A 9 -55.02 -19.67 -10.44
C SER A 9 -53.62 -19.10 -10.63
N SER A 10 -52.63 -19.85 -10.14
CA SER A 10 -51.22 -19.57 -10.33
C SER A 10 -50.91 -19.58 -11.83
N PRO A 11 -50.34 -18.52 -12.41
CA PRO A 11 -49.68 -18.69 -13.69
C PRO A 11 -48.40 -19.47 -13.40
N THR A 12 -48.38 -20.71 -13.91
CA THR A 12 -47.18 -21.50 -14.16
C THR A 12 -46.08 -20.58 -14.64
N ARG A 13 -45.14 -20.22 -13.76
CA ARG A 13 -43.95 -19.44 -14.12
C ARG A 13 -43.03 -20.40 -14.84
N THR A 14 -43.31 -20.61 -16.13
CA THR A 14 -42.40 -21.17 -17.12
C THR A 14 -41.02 -20.63 -16.84
N GLY A 15 -40.08 -21.56 -16.63
CA GLY A 15 -38.68 -21.25 -16.35
C GLY A 15 -38.14 -20.31 -17.41
N ARG A 16 -38.07 -19.03 -17.06
CA ARG A 16 -37.38 -18.01 -17.85
C ARG A 16 -35.91 -18.38 -17.79
N ARG A 17 -35.45 -19.18 -18.77
CA ARG A 17 -34.03 -19.43 -19.01
C ARG A 17 -33.36 -18.06 -19.04
N ARG A 18 -32.51 -17.78 -18.04
CA ARG A 18 -31.68 -16.58 -18.05
C ARG A 18 -30.80 -16.71 -19.29
N PRO A 19 -30.75 -15.71 -20.20
CA PRO A 19 -29.82 -15.76 -21.31
C PRO A 19 -28.39 -15.90 -20.75
N PRO A 20 -27.48 -16.59 -21.45
CA PRO A 20 -26.07 -16.60 -21.10
C PRO A 20 -25.61 -15.15 -20.94
N GLN A 21 -25.13 -14.77 -19.75
CA GLN A 21 -24.48 -13.48 -19.57
C GLN A 21 -23.14 -13.56 -20.29
N GLU A 22 -23.13 -13.15 -21.57
CA GLU A 22 -21.88 -12.88 -22.28
C GLU A 22 -21.18 -11.74 -21.55
N HIS A 23 -20.09 -12.06 -20.85
CA HIS A 23 -19.22 -11.08 -20.23
C HIS A 23 -18.70 -10.16 -21.34
N PRO A 24 -19.08 -8.86 -21.37
CA PRO A 24 -18.56 -7.95 -22.38
C PRO A 24 -17.05 -7.93 -22.24
N GLY A 25 -16.33 -8.32 -23.30
CA GLY A 25 -14.88 -8.27 -23.35
C GLY A 25 -14.42 -6.90 -22.88
N ARG A 26 -13.63 -6.87 -21.81
CA ARG A 26 -13.15 -5.64 -21.18
C ARG A 26 -12.61 -4.71 -22.27
N PRO A 27 -13.08 -3.46 -22.37
CA PRO A 27 -12.66 -2.59 -23.46
C PRO A 27 -11.14 -2.38 -23.41
N PRO A 28 -10.44 -2.29 -24.55
CA PRO A 28 -8.99 -2.11 -24.62
C PRO A 28 -8.50 -0.82 -23.93
N ARG A 29 -9.40 0.14 -23.73
CA ARG A 29 -9.18 1.35 -22.91
C ARG A 29 -8.86 1.04 -21.45
N ALA A 30 -9.36 -0.09 -20.91
CA ALA A 30 -9.01 -0.54 -19.57
C ALA A 30 -7.53 -0.91 -19.50
N VAL A 31 -6.97 -1.61 -20.50
CA VAL A 31 -5.55 -2.03 -20.51
C VAL A 31 -4.63 -0.80 -20.49
N GLY A 32 -4.91 0.20 -21.33
CA GLY A 32 -4.14 1.45 -21.35
C GLY A 32 -4.10 2.16 -20.00
N ARG A 33 -5.24 2.21 -19.28
CA ARG A 33 -5.30 2.78 -17.92
C ARG A 33 -4.45 1.99 -16.93
N HIS A 34 -4.50 0.65 -16.95
CA HIS A 34 -3.70 -0.16 -16.01
C HIS A 34 -2.20 -0.06 -16.30
N LEU A 35 -1.80 0.03 -17.58
CA LEU A 35 -0.41 0.26 -17.95
C LEU A 35 0.07 1.65 -17.51
N MET A 36 -0.75 2.68 -17.67
CA MET A 36 -0.44 4.03 -17.19
C MET A 36 -0.30 4.07 -15.66
N LEU A 37 -1.27 3.51 -14.93
CA LEU A 37 -1.22 3.43 -13.47
C LEU A 37 -0.03 2.60 -12.98
N GLY A 38 0.25 1.47 -13.62
CA GLY A 38 1.42 0.64 -13.32
C GLY A 38 2.74 1.35 -13.61
N GLY A 39 2.84 2.06 -14.73
CA GLY A 39 4.01 2.86 -15.08
C GLY A 39 4.27 4.00 -14.10
N ILE A 40 3.22 4.73 -13.70
CA ILE A 40 3.31 5.78 -12.67
C ILE A 40 3.70 5.17 -11.32
N ALA A 41 3.12 4.02 -10.95
CA ALA A 41 3.49 3.32 -9.72
C ALA A 41 4.97 2.90 -9.73
N LEU A 42 5.47 2.36 -10.84
CA LEU A 42 6.90 2.03 -11.00
C LEU A 42 7.78 3.27 -10.92
N LEU A 43 7.37 4.38 -11.53
CA LEU A 43 8.08 5.65 -11.45
C LEU A 43 8.22 6.13 -10.00
N TRP A 44 7.16 5.98 -9.19
CA TRP A 44 7.18 6.28 -7.76
C TRP A 44 8.07 5.31 -6.96
N LEU A 45 8.27 4.09 -7.43
CA LEU A 45 9.20 3.14 -6.81
C LEU A 45 10.67 3.46 -7.10
N VAL A 46 10.99 4.16 -8.19
CA VAL A 46 12.37 4.53 -8.53
C VAL A 46 13.12 5.21 -7.37
N PRO A 47 12.63 6.30 -6.74
CA PRO A 47 13.33 6.93 -5.62
C PRO A 47 13.41 6.03 -4.39
N LEU A 48 12.44 5.14 -4.17
CA LEU A 48 12.45 4.20 -3.06
C LEU A 48 13.52 3.12 -3.27
N LEU A 49 13.58 2.54 -4.46
CA LEU A 49 14.60 1.56 -4.85
C LEU A 49 15.98 2.18 -4.82
N TRP A 50 16.11 3.44 -5.24
CA TRP A 50 17.34 4.21 -5.11
C TRP A 50 17.74 4.39 -3.65
N ALA A 51 16.82 4.82 -2.79
CA ALA A 51 17.09 4.97 -1.35
C ALA A 51 17.55 3.65 -0.71
N VAL A 52 16.88 2.54 -1.01
CA VAL A 52 17.27 1.20 -0.53
C VAL A 52 18.64 0.79 -1.07
N TYR A 53 18.89 1.02 -2.36
CA TYR A 53 20.19 0.76 -2.97
C TYR A 53 21.31 1.56 -2.29
N THR A 54 21.06 2.84 -2.00
CA THR A 54 22.02 3.70 -1.28
C THR A 54 22.17 3.32 0.19
N SER A 55 21.11 2.84 0.87
CA SER A 55 21.19 2.46 2.29
C SER A 55 21.96 1.17 2.51
N LEU A 56 21.99 0.27 1.52
CA LEU A 56 22.73 -1.00 1.57
C LEU A 56 24.21 -0.85 1.17
N ARG A 57 24.63 0.32 0.68
CA ARG A 57 26.01 0.64 0.30
C ARG A 57 26.76 1.26 1.47
N SER A 58 27.92 0.73 1.87
CA SER A 58 28.75 1.26 2.97
C SER A 58 29.07 2.76 2.83
N TYR A 59 28.90 3.55 3.90
CA TYR A 59 29.10 5.01 3.99
C TYR A 59 30.52 5.40 3.58
N GLU A 60 31.49 4.58 3.99
CA GLU A 60 32.90 4.70 3.62
C GLU A 60 33.14 4.63 2.11
N ASP A 61 32.35 3.83 1.38
CA ASP A 61 32.45 3.64 -0.07
C ASP A 61 31.77 4.77 -0.86
N THR A 62 30.87 5.53 -0.22
CA THR A 62 30.22 6.73 -0.77
C THR A 62 31.08 7.97 -0.54
N ALA A 63 31.71 8.09 0.63
CA ALA A 63 32.56 9.21 1.00
C ALA A 63 33.95 9.17 0.32
N SER A 64 34.50 7.99 0.03
CA SER A 64 35.86 7.85 -0.53
C SER A 64 35.93 7.68 -2.05
N ASN A 65 34.94 7.02 -2.69
CA ASN A 65 35.05 6.60 -4.10
C ASN A 65 34.04 7.28 -5.06
N GLY A 66 33.28 8.27 -4.58
CA GLY A 66 32.34 9.07 -5.38
C GLY A 66 31.09 8.32 -5.89
N TYR A 67 30.05 9.10 -6.21
CA TYR A 67 28.69 8.64 -6.57
C TYR A 67 28.60 7.61 -7.72
N PHE A 68 29.66 7.40 -8.51
CA PHE A 68 29.67 6.57 -9.72
C PHE A 68 30.48 5.26 -9.63
N SER A 69 31.06 4.90 -8.49
CA SER A 69 31.83 3.64 -8.36
C SER A 69 30.95 2.42 -8.02
N LEU A 70 31.34 1.25 -8.55
CA LEU A 70 30.72 -0.05 -8.27
C LEU A 70 30.97 -0.47 -6.81
N PRO A 71 29.92 -0.77 -6.01
CA PRO A 71 30.06 -1.08 -4.59
C PRO A 71 30.83 -2.38 -4.38
N ARG A 72 31.90 -2.35 -3.57
CA ARG A 72 32.67 -3.56 -3.21
C ARG A 72 32.16 -4.22 -1.93
N SER A 73 31.40 -3.50 -1.10
CA SER A 73 30.79 -4.04 0.12
C SER A 73 29.31 -3.72 0.19
N PHE A 74 28.47 -4.75 0.27
CA PHE A 74 27.12 -4.66 0.79
C PHE A 74 27.21 -4.88 2.29
N GLY A 75 26.98 -3.84 3.07
CA GLY A 75 27.19 -3.87 4.52
C GLY A 75 26.00 -3.27 5.27
N LEU A 76 25.53 -3.96 6.29
CA LEU A 76 24.55 -3.42 7.25
C LEU A 76 25.20 -2.49 8.28
N ASP A 77 26.52 -2.34 8.23
CA ASP A 77 27.32 -1.54 9.16
C ASP A 77 26.85 -0.07 9.20
N ASN A 78 26.35 0.47 8.08
CA ASN A 78 25.72 1.78 8.03
C ASN A 78 24.58 1.96 9.03
N PHE A 79 23.75 0.94 9.23
CA PHE A 79 22.65 1.01 10.16
C PHE A 79 23.17 1.02 11.59
N THR A 80 24.21 0.23 11.88
CA THR A 80 24.87 0.19 13.19
C THR A 80 25.59 1.49 13.50
N ASP A 81 26.31 2.06 12.54
CA ASP A 81 27.04 3.33 12.69
C ASP A 81 26.08 4.52 12.82
N ALA A 82 25.04 4.59 11.98
CA ALA A 82 24.02 5.62 12.10
C ALA A 82 23.31 5.53 13.46
N TRP A 83 23.04 4.32 13.95
CA TRP A 83 22.39 4.11 15.25
C TRP A 83 23.29 4.46 16.44
N THR A 84 24.57 4.14 16.40
CA THR A 84 25.49 4.33 17.54
C THR A 84 26.17 5.71 17.53
N GLN A 85 26.55 6.22 16.36
CA GLN A 85 27.41 7.39 16.23
C GLN A 85 26.63 8.70 15.98
N SER A 86 25.45 8.63 15.37
CA SER A 86 24.66 9.84 15.02
C SER A 86 23.68 10.30 16.10
N GLY A 87 23.73 9.72 17.31
CA GLY A 87 22.77 10.05 18.38
C GLY A 87 21.32 9.69 18.05
N MET A 88 21.11 8.81 17.06
CA MET A 88 19.81 8.35 16.56
C MET A 88 18.84 7.92 17.68
N PRO A 89 19.26 7.17 18.72
CA PRO A 89 18.37 6.75 19.80
C PRO A 89 17.75 7.92 20.56
N HIS A 90 18.49 9.02 20.72
CA HIS A 90 17.99 10.21 21.41
C HIS A 90 16.89 10.89 20.58
N PHE A 91 17.12 11.11 19.28
CA PHE A 91 16.13 11.70 18.39
C PHE A 91 14.90 10.81 18.19
N PHE A 92 15.12 9.49 18.12
CA PHE A 92 14.05 8.50 18.09
C PHE A 92 13.19 8.60 19.35
N TRP A 93 13.79 8.64 20.54
CA TRP A 93 13.05 8.74 21.80
C TRP A 93 12.30 10.07 21.95
N ASN A 94 12.89 11.19 21.50
CA ASN A 94 12.19 12.48 21.46
C ASN A 94 10.94 12.42 20.58
N SER A 95 11.03 11.77 19.42
CA SER A 95 9.90 11.59 18.51
C SER A 95 8.81 10.71 19.12
N VAL A 96 9.18 9.60 19.77
CA VAL A 96 8.24 8.74 20.49
C VAL A 96 7.54 9.49 21.63
N LEU A 97 8.32 10.24 22.42
CA LEU A 97 7.81 10.99 23.57
C LEU A 97 6.81 12.07 23.14
N ILE A 98 6.94 12.65 21.94
CA ILE A 98 6.00 13.65 21.41
C ILE A 98 4.80 12.97 20.74
N THR A 99 5.04 11.97 19.88
CA THR A 99 3.98 11.36 19.06
C THR A 99 3.02 10.48 19.85
N VAL A 100 3.50 9.71 20.83
CA VAL A 100 2.66 8.82 21.65
C VAL A 100 1.59 9.59 22.42
N PRO A 101 1.92 10.59 23.27
CA PRO A 101 0.88 11.34 23.97
C PRO A 101 0.02 12.17 23.02
N ALA A 102 0.56 12.66 21.90
CA ALA A 102 -0.23 13.36 20.90
C ALA A 102 -1.31 12.45 20.30
N VAL A 103 -0.95 11.24 19.85
CA VAL A 103 -1.90 10.27 19.29
C VAL A 103 -2.92 9.81 20.33
N LEU A 104 -2.48 9.55 21.58
CA LEU A 104 -3.39 9.20 22.67
C LEU A 104 -4.37 10.35 22.97
N GLY A 105 -3.89 11.58 22.99
CA GLY A 105 -4.73 12.77 23.11
C GLY A 105 -5.73 12.86 21.96
N THR A 106 -5.26 12.77 20.71
CA THR A 106 -6.13 12.79 19.52
C THR A 106 -7.20 11.71 19.56
N LEU A 107 -6.84 10.47 19.95
CA LEU A 107 -7.79 9.37 20.10
C LEU A 107 -8.81 9.65 21.20
N LEU A 108 -8.38 10.15 22.36
CA LEU A 108 -9.27 10.47 23.47
C LEU A 108 -10.27 11.56 23.09
N PHE A 109 -9.81 12.65 22.47
CA PHE A 109 -10.69 13.73 22.03
C PHE A 109 -11.58 13.31 20.85
N SER A 110 -11.08 12.49 19.93
CA SER A 110 -11.86 11.99 18.79
C SER A 110 -12.89 10.92 19.19
N ALA A 111 -12.66 10.16 20.26
CA ALA A 111 -13.61 9.17 20.77
C ALA A 111 -14.66 9.78 21.73
N ALA A 112 -14.35 10.94 22.32
CA ALA A 112 -15.25 11.67 23.20
C ALA A 112 -16.23 12.60 22.45
N VAL A 113 -16.05 12.79 21.13
CA VAL A 113 -16.91 13.61 20.26
C VAL A 113 -17.86 12.75 19.43
#